data_AF-A0AA36BJU9-F1
#
_entry.id   AF-A0AA36BJU9-F1
#
_cell.length_a   1.000
_cell.length_b   1.000
_cell.length_c   1.000
_cell.angle_alpha   90.00
_cell.angle_beta   90.00
_cell.angle_gamma   90.00
#
_symmetry.space_group_name_H-M   'P 1'
#
loop_
_entity.id
_entity.type
_entity.pdbx_description
1 polymer ?
#
loop_
_entity_poly.entity_id
_entity_poly.type
_entity_poly.pdbx_seq_one_letter_code
_entity_poly.pdbx_strand_id
1 'polypeptide(L)'
;MSDDGRIPDVNESVRASSVPQHATDSSELITDTVQVQMKDSKDNFDKLYVDQEAPTIPKRRQELLKWNGWGYKDSKFIVNKAGQVEFTGDRYRLSKKVLPYLKDFMMRTCGVSLEHKIAAQPEITAADIPPPVKNKEFLTDLRRTGINYSDDCQDRLFRAHGHTLHEVFVLREGKFERIPDLVVWPSCHSDVVKIVELACQHKVMIIPFGGGTSVSGALECPASEKRVIISVDTSRMDMLLREYFVERMLC
;
A
#
# COMPACT_ATOMS: atom_id res chain seq x y z
N MET A 1 68.85 9.86 -45.94
CA MET A 1 69.76 10.69 -45.12
C MET A 1 69.05 10.91 -43.78
N SER A 2 69.29 10.12 -42.73
CA SER A 2 70.18 8.96 -42.54
C SER A 2 69.50 8.08 -41.46
N ASP A 3 69.53 6.74 -41.48
CA ASP A 3 70.63 5.84 -41.04
C ASP A 3 71.28 6.30 -39.72
N ASP A 4 71.49 5.48 -38.68
CA ASP A 4 71.56 3.99 -38.56
C ASP A 4 70.88 3.52 -37.23
N GLY A 5 70.93 2.27 -36.69
CA GLY A 5 71.50 0.99 -37.11
C GLY A 5 71.82 0.03 -35.93
N ARG A 6 71.62 -1.29 -36.16
CA ARG A 6 72.19 -2.47 -35.45
C ARG A 6 71.61 -3.04 -34.12
N ILE A 7 71.15 -4.29 -34.27
CA ILE A 7 71.09 -5.47 -33.38
C ILE A 7 72.55 -6.05 -33.28
N PRO A 8 73.07 -6.74 -32.23
CA PRO A 8 72.52 -7.93 -31.53
C PRO A 8 72.81 -7.96 -29.99
N ASP A 9 72.78 -9.04 -29.19
CA ASP A 9 72.69 -10.51 -29.41
C ASP A 9 72.11 -11.29 -28.19
N VAL A 10 72.03 -12.63 -28.28
CA VAL A 10 71.64 -13.59 -27.22
C VAL A 10 72.84 -14.27 -26.53
N ASN A 11 72.71 -14.63 -25.24
CA ASN A 11 73.44 -15.77 -24.68
C ASN A 11 72.78 -16.40 -23.44
N GLU A 12 72.95 -17.71 -23.28
CA GLU A 12 72.30 -18.55 -22.25
C GLU A 12 73.05 -18.57 -20.90
N SER A 13 72.34 -18.90 -19.81
CA SER A 13 72.85 -19.92 -18.87
C SER A 13 71.71 -20.61 -18.11
N VAL A 14 71.87 -21.92 -17.89
CA VAL A 14 70.86 -22.85 -17.35
C VAL A 14 71.05 -23.10 -15.86
N ARG A 15 69.96 -23.23 -15.09
CA ARG A 15 69.80 -24.28 -14.05
C ARG A 15 68.35 -24.44 -13.59
N ALA A 16 67.93 -25.69 -13.43
CA ALA A 16 66.60 -26.08 -12.99
C ALA A 16 66.64 -26.71 -11.58
N SER A 17 65.58 -26.56 -10.80
CA SER A 17 65.22 -27.50 -9.72
C SER A 17 63.79 -27.32 -9.20
N SER A 18 63.02 -28.41 -9.29
CA SER A 18 61.91 -28.85 -8.39
C SER A 18 60.71 -27.91 -8.11
N VAL A 19 59.54 -28.37 -8.57
CA VAL A 19 58.21 -28.08 -8.00
C VAL A 19 57.92 -29.02 -6.82
N PRO A 20 57.33 -28.54 -5.71
CA PRO A 20 56.48 -29.35 -4.85
C PRO A 20 55.00 -29.08 -5.12
N GLN A 21 54.22 -30.13 -5.35
CA GLN A 21 52.75 -30.04 -5.41
C GLN A 21 52.18 -29.94 -3.99
N HIS A 22 51.34 -28.94 -3.73
CA HIS A 22 50.23 -29.03 -2.76
C HIS A 22 49.24 -27.89 -3.03
N ALA A 23 48.22 -28.19 -3.82
CA ALA A 23 47.05 -27.33 -4.00
C ALA A 23 45.82 -28.08 -3.46
N THR A 24 45.43 -27.76 -2.23
CA THR A 24 44.20 -28.25 -1.59
C THR A 24 43.56 -27.12 -0.80
N ASP A 25 42.30 -26.85 -1.12
CA ASP A 25 41.34 -25.94 -0.51
C ASP A 25 41.76 -24.57 0.03
N SER A 26 41.68 -23.58 -0.87
CA SER A 26 41.37 -22.18 -0.52
C SER A 26 39.89 -21.84 -0.79
N SER A 27 39.13 -22.76 -1.38
CA SER A 27 37.72 -22.57 -1.79
C SER A 27 36.76 -22.71 -0.61
N GLU A 28 36.84 -23.81 0.14
CA GLU A 28 35.93 -24.10 1.26
C GLU A 28 35.98 -23.03 2.36
N LEU A 29 37.18 -22.54 2.71
CA LEU A 29 37.37 -21.54 3.76
C LEU A 29 36.74 -20.17 3.43
N ILE A 30 36.72 -19.80 2.14
CA ILE A 30 36.10 -18.56 1.67
C ILE A 30 34.57 -18.72 1.66
N THR A 31 34.05 -19.87 1.24
CA THR A 31 32.59 -20.12 1.27
C THR A 31 32.05 -20.09 2.70
N ASP A 32 32.73 -20.69 3.68
CA ASP A 32 32.27 -20.69 5.08
C ASP A 32 32.29 -19.28 5.68
N THR A 33 33.34 -18.50 5.41
CA THR A 33 33.43 -17.10 5.90
C THR A 33 32.29 -16.24 5.34
N VAL A 34 31.97 -16.38 4.05
CA VAL A 34 30.86 -15.68 3.41
C VAL A 34 29.50 -16.18 3.92
N GLN A 35 29.32 -17.48 4.14
CA GLN A 35 28.10 -18.04 4.71
C GLN A 35 27.85 -17.54 6.14
N VAL A 36 28.89 -17.49 6.99
CA VAL A 36 28.81 -16.96 8.36
C VAL A 36 28.44 -15.48 8.34
N GLN A 37 29.11 -14.64 7.54
CA GLN A 37 28.74 -13.22 7.41
C GLN A 37 27.31 -13.00 6.91
N MET A 38 26.80 -13.86 6.00
CA MET A 38 25.40 -13.80 5.56
C MET A 38 24.41 -14.30 6.62
N LYS A 39 24.82 -15.20 7.52
CA LYS A 39 23.98 -15.72 8.60
C LYS A 39 23.88 -14.71 9.75
N ASP A 40 25.01 -14.13 10.16
CA ASP A 40 25.04 -13.03 11.13
C ASP A 40 24.26 -11.81 10.62
N SER A 41 24.32 -11.53 9.30
CA SER A 41 23.49 -10.48 8.68
C SER A 41 22.00 -10.79 8.68
N LYS A 42 21.58 -12.06 8.66
CA LYS A 42 20.16 -12.47 8.77
C LYS A 42 19.66 -12.39 10.21
N ASP A 43 20.42 -12.92 11.16
CA ASP A 43 20.05 -12.90 12.59
C ASP A 43 20.08 -11.47 13.17
N ASN A 44 20.74 -10.53 12.50
CA ASN A 44 20.69 -9.10 12.80
C ASN A 44 19.61 -8.34 11.98
N PHE A 45 19.12 -8.91 10.87
CA PHE A 45 18.01 -8.35 10.09
C PHE A 45 16.69 -8.41 10.86
N ASP A 46 16.42 -9.55 11.51
CA ASP A 46 15.22 -9.74 12.34
C ASP A 46 15.24 -8.91 13.64
N LYS A 47 16.40 -8.34 14.01
CA LYS A 47 16.56 -7.42 15.17
C LYS A 47 16.49 -5.94 14.80
N LEU A 48 16.46 -5.60 13.50
CA LEU A 48 16.32 -4.23 13.01
C LEU A 48 14.85 -3.79 12.85
N TYR A 49 13.89 -4.67 13.12
CA TYR A 49 12.49 -4.30 13.35
C TYR A 49 12.33 -3.60 14.70
N VAL A 50 12.82 -2.35 14.75
CA VAL A 50 12.61 -1.40 15.85
C VAL A 50 11.10 -1.25 16.12
N ASP A 51 10.74 -1.05 17.39
CA ASP A 51 9.38 -0.94 17.94
C ASP A 51 8.29 -0.62 16.91
N GLN A 52 7.36 -1.56 16.70
CA GLN A 52 6.23 -1.37 15.79
C GLN A 52 5.32 -0.25 16.30
N GLU A 53 5.53 0.96 15.78
CA GLU A 53 4.54 2.04 15.88
C GLU A 53 3.19 1.55 15.32
N ALA A 54 2.09 2.03 15.91
CA ALA A 54 0.76 1.63 15.48
C ALA A 54 0.55 2.02 13.99
N PRO A 55 0.20 1.08 13.09
CA PRO A 55 0.11 1.35 11.65
C PRO A 55 -0.79 2.53 11.32
N THR A 56 -0.30 3.43 10.45
CA THR A 56 -0.81 4.80 10.28
C THR A 56 -2.29 4.86 9.86
N ILE A 57 -2.79 3.80 9.21
CA ILE A 57 -4.18 3.68 8.77
C ILE A 57 -4.83 2.47 9.48
N PRO A 58 -5.85 2.66 10.34
CA PRO A 58 -6.53 1.54 11.00
C PRO A 58 -7.28 0.65 9.99
N LYS A 59 -7.40 -0.66 10.27
CA LYS A 59 -8.13 -1.61 9.40
C LYS A 59 -9.58 -1.18 9.18
N ARG A 60 -10.24 -0.78 10.28
CA ARG A 60 -11.56 -0.12 10.27
C ARG A 60 -11.37 1.36 9.98
N ARG A 61 -11.07 1.70 8.72
CA ARG A 61 -10.74 3.06 8.27
C ARG A 61 -11.81 4.09 8.65
N GLN A 62 -13.07 3.68 8.66
CA GLN A 62 -14.24 4.43 9.09
C GLN A 62 -14.19 4.92 10.56
N GLU A 63 -13.30 4.41 11.42
CA GLU A 63 -13.12 4.95 12.78
C GLU A 63 -12.40 6.31 12.75
N LEU A 64 -11.54 6.54 11.76
CA LEU A 64 -10.67 7.72 11.64
C LEU A 64 -11.07 8.64 10.46
N LEU A 65 -11.48 8.05 9.35
CA LEU A 65 -11.80 8.70 8.08
C LEU A 65 -13.31 8.79 7.87
N LYS A 66 -13.75 9.76 7.06
CA LYS A 66 -15.13 9.84 6.60
C LYS A 66 -15.42 8.67 5.67
N TRP A 67 -16.58 8.04 5.82
CA TRP A 67 -17.01 6.94 4.95
C TRP A 67 -17.65 7.45 3.64
N ASN A 68 -18.16 8.68 3.62
CA ASN A 68 -18.90 9.28 2.48
C ASN A 68 -18.22 10.52 1.87
N GLY A 69 -16.89 10.59 1.91
CA GLY A 69 -16.12 11.67 1.30
C GLY A 69 -14.70 11.81 1.84
N TRP A 70 -14.02 12.87 1.42
CA TRP A 70 -12.57 13.01 1.63
C TRP A 70 -12.13 13.17 3.10
N GLY A 71 -11.12 12.39 3.50
CA GLY A 71 -10.24 12.64 4.63
C GLY A 71 -10.82 12.37 6.02
N TYR A 72 -10.13 12.88 7.04
CA TYR A 72 -10.43 12.64 8.47
C TYR A 72 -11.80 13.16 8.92
N LYS A 73 -12.43 12.46 9.88
CA LYS A 73 -13.73 12.85 10.47
C LYS A 73 -13.69 14.22 11.18
N ASP A 74 -12.55 14.55 11.80
CA ASP A 74 -12.32 15.80 12.53
C ASP A 74 -12.23 17.06 11.65
N SER A 75 -12.05 16.90 10.33
CA SER A 75 -11.60 17.96 9.42
C SER A 75 -12.62 18.23 8.32
N LYS A 76 -13.43 19.29 8.47
CA LYS A 76 -14.43 19.72 7.50
C LYS A 76 -14.67 21.24 7.57
N PHE A 77 -15.18 21.81 6.50
CA PHE A 77 -15.76 23.15 6.54
C PHE A 77 -17.12 23.12 7.23
N ILE A 78 -17.38 24.11 8.08
CA ILE A 78 -18.68 24.39 8.70
C ILE A 78 -19.04 25.86 8.52
N VAL A 79 -20.32 26.19 8.66
CA VAL A 79 -20.77 27.56 8.88
C VAL A 79 -20.99 27.72 10.39
N ASN A 80 -20.24 28.61 11.02
CA ASN A 80 -20.28 28.81 12.47
C ASN A 80 -21.46 29.69 12.91
N LYS A 81 -21.61 29.92 14.22
CA LYS A 81 -22.72 30.70 14.80
C LYS A 81 -22.77 32.16 14.31
N ALA A 82 -21.65 32.71 13.83
CA ALA A 82 -21.58 34.05 13.25
C ALA A 82 -21.89 34.06 11.72
N GLY A 83 -22.29 32.92 11.15
CA GLY A 83 -22.61 32.80 9.73
C GLY A 83 -21.40 32.77 8.79
N GLN A 84 -20.19 32.62 9.34
CA GLN A 84 -18.92 32.59 8.60
C GLN A 84 -18.43 31.16 8.40
N VAL A 85 -17.61 30.92 7.36
CA VAL A 85 -17.01 29.59 7.14
C VAL A 85 -15.81 29.40 8.04
N GLU A 86 -15.68 28.20 8.61
CA GLU A 86 -14.59 27.81 9.50
C GLU A 86 -14.17 26.37 9.19
N PHE A 87 -12.89 26.03 9.35
CA PHE A 87 -12.39 24.65 9.18
C PHE A 87 -12.14 23.98 10.54
N THR A 88 -12.71 22.79 10.76
CA THR A 88 -12.67 22.10 12.06
C THR A 88 -11.35 21.35 12.34
N GLY A 89 -11.27 20.71 13.51
CA GLY A 89 -10.10 19.94 13.96
C GLY A 89 -8.92 20.85 14.34
N ASP A 90 -7.71 20.31 14.38
CA ASP A 90 -6.41 21.01 14.54
C ASP A 90 -5.31 20.48 13.61
N ARG A 91 -5.64 19.50 12.76
CA ARG A 91 -4.72 18.77 11.89
C ARG A 91 -3.97 19.62 10.86
N TYR A 92 -4.52 20.77 10.46
CA TYR A 92 -3.96 21.61 9.41
C TYR A 92 -3.70 23.04 9.91
N ARG A 93 -2.77 23.75 9.27
CA ARG A 93 -2.52 25.19 9.51
C ARG A 93 -3.75 26.10 9.27
N LEU A 94 -4.80 25.56 8.66
CA LEU A 94 -6.10 26.20 8.40
C LEU A 94 -7.15 25.89 9.47
N SER A 95 -6.95 24.84 10.27
CA SER A 95 -7.91 24.42 11.30
C SER A 95 -8.12 25.50 12.36
N LYS A 96 -9.35 25.61 12.87
CA LYS A 96 -9.87 26.63 13.80
C LYS A 96 -9.77 28.07 13.26
N LYS A 97 -9.45 28.28 11.97
CA LYS A 97 -9.45 29.61 11.34
C LYS A 97 -10.78 29.89 10.64
N VAL A 98 -11.26 31.12 10.86
CA VAL A 98 -12.39 31.69 10.14
C VAL A 98 -11.92 32.17 8.75
N LEU A 99 -12.74 31.89 7.74
CA LEU A 99 -12.57 32.28 6.35
C LEU A 99 -13.69 33.25 5.97
N PRO A 100 -13.58 34.54 6.35
CA PRO A 100 -14.71 35.47 6.35
C PRO A 100 -15.31 35.68 4.96
N TYR A 101 -14.49 35.67 3.91
CA TYR A 101 -14.91 35.93 2.52
C TYR A 101 -15.33 34.66 1.74
N LEU A 102 -15.08 33.45 2.27
CA LEU A 102 -15.28 32.22 1.51
C LEU A 102 -16.76 31.95 1.21
N LYS A 103 -17.68 32.28 2.14
CA LYS A 103 -19.13 32.20 1.91
C LYS A 103 -19.54 33.04 0.71
N ASP A 104 -19.24 34.33 0.74
CA ASP A 104 -19.70 35.29 -0.26
C ASP A 104 -19.05 35.04 -1.62
N PHE A 105 -17.79 34.59 -1.63
CA PHE A 105 -17.11 34.11 -2.83
C PHE A 105 -17.85 32.92 -3.47
N MET A 106 -18.20 31.89 -2.69
CA MET A 106 -18.90 30.71 -3.21
C MET A 106 -20.33 31.05 -3.68
N MET A 107 -21.08 31.84 -2.93
CA MET A 107 -22.43 32.26 -3.31
C MET A 107 -22.42 33.05 -4.63
N ARG A 108 -21.46 33.98 -4.80
CA ARG A 108 -21.31 34.78 -6.02
C ARG A 108 -20.81 33.97 -7.22
N THR A 109 -19.84 33.09 -7.00
CA THR A 109 -19.16 32.37 -8.10
C THR A 109 -19.97 31.17 -8.60
N CYS A 110 -20.65 30.46 -7.69
CA CYS A 110 -21.41 29.26 -8.02
C CYS A 110 -22.94 29.49 -8.13
N GLY A 111 -23.44 30.69 -7.79
CA GLY A 111 -24.87 30.99 -7.81
C GLY A 111 -25.70 30.24 -6.75
N VAL A 112 -25.07 29.78 -5.67
CA VAL A 112 -25.70 28.93 -4.65
C VAL A 112 -26.20 29.71 -3.44
N SER A 113 -27.28 29.22 -2.79
CA SER A 113 -27.76 29.72 -1.49
C SER A 113 -27.52 28.69 -0.39
N LEU A 114 -27.11 29.14 0.80
CA LEU A 114 -26.96 28.31 1.99
C LEU A 114 -28.29 27.91 2.65
N GLU A 115 -29.41 28.42 2.18
CA GLU A 115 -30.75 28.03 2.63
C GLU A 115 -31.13 26.65 2.10
N HIS A 116 -30.62 26.29 0.92
CA HIS A 116 -30.86 25.01 0.26
C HIS A 116 -29.73 24.04 0.59
N LYS A 117 -29.98 23.13 1.54
CA LYS A 117 -29.01 22.10 1.97
C LYS A 117 -29.57 20.71 1.72
N ILE A 118 -28.79 19.88 1.03
CA ILE A 118 -29.06 18.45 0.88
C ILE A 118 -28.25 17.71 1.95
N ALA A 119 -28.96 17.02 2.85
CA ALA A 119 -28.34 16.11 3.81
C ALA A 119 -28.00 14.81 3.09
N ALA A 120 -26.78 14.28 3.31
CA ALA A 120 -26.45 12.94 2.83
C ALA A 120 -27.29 11.88 3.56
N GLN A 121 -27.47 10.73 2.92
CA GLN A 121 -28.01 9.54 3.55
C GLN A 121 -27.21 9.14 4.82
N PRO A 122 -27.85 8.46 5.79
CA PRO A 122 -27.17 7.92 6.97
C PRO A 122 -26.09 6.89 6.58
N GLU A 123 -25.27 6.49 7.56
CA GLU A 123 -24.25 5.46 7.38
C GLU A 123 -24.90 4.15 6.87
N ILE A 124 -24.46 3.71 5.69
CA ILE A 124 -25.09 2.59 4.95
C ILE A 124 -25.02 1.33 5.82
N THR A 125 -26.16 0.69 6.07
CA THR A 125 -26.22 -0.45 6.98
C THR A 125 -25.92 -1.77 6.27
N ALA A 126 -25.67 -2.84 7.03
CA ALA A 126 -25.52 -4.19 6.48
C ALA A 126 -26.75 -4.67 5.68
N ALA A 127 -27.95 -4.11 5.94
CA ALA A 127 -29.17 -4.43 5.18
C ALA A 127 -29.21 -3.75 3.79
N ASP A 128 -28.42 -2.70 3.59
CA ASP A 128 -28.36 -1.93 2.35
C ASP A 128 -27.21 -2.36 1.43
N ILE A 129 -26.36 -3.27 1.89
CA ILE A 129 -25.13 -3.73 1.23
C ILE A 129 -25.33 -5.15 0.68
N PRO A 130 -24.92 -5.44 -0.57
CA PRO A 130 -24.97 -6.79 -1.11
C PRO A 130 -24.23 -7.81 -0.21
N PRO A 131 -24.83 -8.97 0.12
CA PRO A 131 -24.15 -10.01 0.88
C PRO A 131 -22.95 -10.55 0.09
N PRO A 132 -21.85 -10.91 0.76
CA PRO A 132 -20.64 -11.35 0.08
C PRO A 132 -20.85 -12.71 -0.59
N VAL A 133 -20.38 -12.86 -1.83
CA VAL A 133 -20.26 -14.16 -2.51
C VAL A 133 -19.21 -14.99 -1.77
N LYS A 134 -19.56 -16.21 -1.35
CA LYS A 134 -18.68 -17.06 -0.54
C LYS A 134 -18.16 -18.27 -1.33
N ASN A 135 -16.83 -18.38 -1.45
CA ASN A 135 -16.15 -19.63 -1.80
C ASN A 135 -15.62 -20.26 -0.49
N LYS A 136 -16.15 -21.45 -0.13
CA LYS A 136 -15.80 -22.15 1.11
C LYS A 136 -14.38 -22.72 1.11
N GLU A 137 -13.88 -23.15 -0.05
CA GLU A 137 -12.56 -23.75 -0.19
C GLU A 137 -11.50 -22.65 -0.04
N PHE A 138 -11.64 -21.56 -0.80
CA PHE A 138 -10.82 -20.36 -0.65
C PHE A 138 -10.77 -19.82 0.80
N LEU A 139 -11.93 -19.71 1.46
CA LEU A 139 -12.01 -19.26 2.86
C LEU A 139 -11.34 -20.22 3.86
N THR A 140 -11.30 -21.51 3.53
CA THR A 140 -10.62 -22.53 4.36
C THR A 140 -9.11 -22.41 4.21
N ASP A 141 -8.62 -22.30 2.98
CA ASP A 141 -7.18 -22.17 2.72
C ASP A 141 -6.64 -20.81 3.16
N LEU A 142 -7.37 -19.71 2.91
CA LEU A 142 -7.02 -18.38 3.41
C LEU A 142 -6.89 -18.39 4.94
N ARG A 143 -7.83 -19.04 5.65
CA ARG A 143 -7.74 -19.20 7.11
C ARG A 143 -6.48 -19.97 7.55
N ARG A 144 -6.07 -21.00 6.79
CA ARG A 144 -4.83 -21.77 7.07
C ARG A 144 -3.56 -20.93 6.90
N THR A 145 -3.57 -19.87 6.10
CA THR A 145 -2.40 -18.97 5.96
C THR A 145 -2.13 -18.11 7.20
N GLY A 146 -3.13 -17.92 8.07
CA GLY A 146 -3.08 -16.95 9.18
C GLY A 146 -3.23 -15.48 8.77
N ILE A 147 -3.30 -15.17 7.47
CA ILE A 147 -3.47 -13.80 6.97
C ILE A 147 -4.82 -13.26 7.44
N ASN A 148 -4.83 -12.02 7.93
CA ASN A 148 -6.03 -11.41 8.46
C ASN A 148 -6.99 -10.97 7.34
N TYR A 149 -8.28 -11.24 7.53
CA TYR A 149 -9.34 -10.89 6.57
C TYR A 149 -10.64 -10.49 7.29
N SER A 150 -11.56 -9.87 6.55
CA SER A 150 -12.90 -9.44 7.04
C SER A 150 -13.95 -9.60 5.93
N ASP A 151 -15.15 -10.10 6.29
CA ASP A 151 -16.36 -9.99 5.48
C ASP A 151 -17.34 -8.91 6.00
N ASP A 152 -16.89 -8.02 6.91
CA ASP A 152 -17.70 -6.93 7.46
C ASP A 152 -18.16 -5.96 6.36
N CYS A 153 -19.41 -5.49 6.51
CA CYS A 153 -20.06 -4.62 5.55
C CYS A 153 -19.35 -3.27 5.36
N GLN A 154 -18.84 -2.66 6.44
CA GLN A 154 -18.15 -1.37 6.36
C GLN A 154 -16.74 -1.52 5.80
N ASP A 155 -16.02 -2.57 6.22
CA ASP A 155 -14.67 -2.84 5.69
C ASP A 155 -14.70 -3.07 4.17
N ARG A 156 -15.71 -3.79 3.68
CA ARG A 156 -15.94 -4.03 2.24
C ARG A 156 -16.36 -2.75 1.52
N LEU A 157 -17.33 -2.00 2.06
CA LEU A 157 -17.84 -0.76 1.45
C LEU A 157 -16.74 0.30 1.30
N PHE A 158 -15.93 0.53 2.35
CA PHE A 158 -14.84 1.52 2.34
C PHE A 158 -13.79 1.24 1.24
N ARG A 159 -13.76 0.01 0.72
CA ARG A 159 -12.79 -0.45 -0.28
C ARG A 159 -13.39 -0.69 -1.67
N ALA A 160 -14.66 -0.32 -1.86
CA ALA A 160 -15.38 -0.44 -3.12
C ALA A 160 -15.23 0.78 -4.05
N HIS A 161 -14.55 1.84 -3.60
CA HIS A 161 -14.55 3.13 -4.27
C HIS A 161 -13.22 3.88 -4.12
N GLY A 162 -12.98 4.78 -5.06
CA GLY A 162 -12.07 5.91 -4.97
C GLY A 162 -12.79 7.19 -4.53
N HIS A 163 -12.51 8.28 -5.23
CA HIS A 163 -12.88 9.66 -4.90
C HIS A 163 -13.30 10.46 -6.15
N THR A 164 -13.79 9.80 -7.21
CA THR A 164 -14.51 10.51 -8.28
C THR A 164 -15.79 11.14 -7.74
N LEU A 165 -16.30 12.15 -8.44
CA LEU A 165 -17.59 12.79 -8.09
C LEU A 165 -18.74 11.77 -8.07
N HIS A 166 -18.74 10.80 -8.99
CA HIS A 166 -19.78 9.77 -9.08
C HIS A 166 -19.76 8.84 -7.86
N GLU A 167 -18.59 8.29 -7.52
CA GLU A 167 -18.42 7.41 -6.34
C GLU A 167 -18.84 8.11 -5.04
N VAL A 168 -18.42 9.37 -4.85
CA VAL A 168 -18.81 10.17 -3.67
C VAL A 168 -20.30 10.50 -3.66
N PHE A 169 -20.92 10.68 -4.83
CA PHE A 169 -22.37 10.87 -4.92
C PHE A 169 -23.13 9.59 -4.57
N VAL A 170 -22.70 8.42 -5.06
CA VAL A 170 -23.28 7.11 -4.73
C VAL A 170 -23.21 6.84 -3.22
N LEU A 171 -22.08 7.14 -2.56
CA LEU A 171 -21.97 7.05 -1.09
C LEU A 171 -22.97 7.94 -0.34
N ARG A 172 -23.41 9.05 -0.93
CA ARG A 172 -24.23 10.06 -0.26
C ARG A 172 -25.73 9.94 -0.55
N GLU A 173 -26.11 9.45 -1.72
CA GLU A 173 -27.50 9.47 -2.20
C GLU A 173 -27.92 8.13 -2.86
N GLY A 174 -27.07 7.10 -2.86
CA GLY A 174 -27.29 5.87 -3.61
C GLY A 174 -26.66 4.62 -2.99
N LYS A 175 -26.47 3.59 -3.82
CA LYS A 175 -25.92 2.28 -3.43
C LYS A 175 -25.03 1.73 -4.55
N PHE A 176 -23.97 1.00 -4.19
CA PHE A 176 -23.13 0.29 -5.16
C PHE A 176 -23.78 -1.04 -5.56
N GLU A 177 -23.83 -1.34 -6.86
CA GLU A 177 -24.34 -2.62 -7.37
C GLU A 177 -23.45 -3.80 -6.98
N ARG A 178 -22.12 -3.57 -6.94
CA ARG A 178 -21.11 -4.56 -6.58
C ARG A 178 -20.04 -3.88 -5.72
N ILE A 179 -19.65 -4.58 -4.66
CA ILE A 179 -18.52 -4.24 -3.79
C ILE A 179 -17.65 -5.50 -3.59
N PRO A 180 -16.43 -5.41 -3.04
CA PRO A 180 -15.63 -6.58 -2.70
C PRO A 180 -16.39 -7.54 -1.76
N ASP A 181 -16.14 -8.83 -1.85
CA ASP A 181 -16.75 -9.85 -0.97
C ASP A 181 -15.95 -10.01 0.33
N LEU A 182 -14.63 -9.86 0.25
CA LEU A 182 -13.71 -9.93 1.38
C LEU A 182 -12.67 -8.80 1.28
N VAL A 183 -12.17 -8.40 2.44
CA VAL A 183 -10.95 -7.61 2.58
C VAL A 183 -9.87 -8.50 3.16
N VAL A 184 -8.65 -8.43 2.63
CA VAL A 184 -7.49 -9.19 3.10
C VAL A 184 -6.33 -8.22 3.36
N TRP A 185 -5.68 -8.34 4.51
CA TRP A 185 -4.53 -7.51 4.91
C TRP A 185 -3.25 -8.35 4.97
N PRO A 186 -2.51 -8.48 3.86
CA PRO A 186 -1.14 -9.01 3.90
C PRO A 186 -0.25 -8.13 4.78
N SER A 187 0.69 -8.74 5.50
CA SER A 187 1.67 -8.05 6.34
C SER A 187 3.07 -8.02 5.72
N CYS A 188 3.33 -8.89 4.76
CA CYS A 188 4.63 -9.02 4.10
C CYS A 188 4.49 -9.51 2.65
N HIS A 189 5.61 -9.51 1.91
CA HIS A 189 5.67 -10.04 0.54
C HIS A 189 5.17 -11.49 0.43
N SER A 190 5.54 -12.37 1.38
CA SER A 190 5.12 -13.78 1.37
C SER A 190 3.60 -13.94 1.48
N ASP A 191 2.92 -13.04 2.18
CA ASP A 191 1.45 -13.07 2.28
C ASP A 191 0.80 -12.74 0.93
N VAL A 192 1.34 -11.76 0.20
CA VAL A 192 0.86 -11.41 -1.15
C VAL A 192 1.04 -12.59 -2.12
N VAL A 193 2.18 -13.28 -2.06
CA VAL A 193 2.42 -14.49 -2.89
C VAL A 193 1.34 -15.55 -2.61
N LYS A 194 1.11 -15.91 -1.35
CA LYS A 194 0.06 -16.87 -0.96
C LYS A 194 -1.34 -16.44 -1.42
N ILE A 195 -1.68 -15.15 -1.28
CA ILE A 195 -2.98 -14.61 -1.72
C ILE A 195 -3.16 -14.79 -3.24
N VAL A 196 -2.14 -14.50 -4.04
CA VAL A 196 -2.19 -14.65 -5.49
C VAL A 196 -2.28 -16.13 -5.90
N GLU A 197 -1.50 -17.01 -5.28
CA GLU A 197 -1.56 -18.47 -5.50
C GLU A 197 -2.96 -19.02 -5.21
N LEU A 198 -3.54 -18.68 -4.06
CA LEU A 198 -4.90 -19.07 -3.69
C LEU A 198 -5.94 -18.47 -4.65
N ALA A 199 -5.76 -17.22 -5.11
CA ALA A 199 -6.69 -16.60 -6.05
C ALA A 199 -6.67 -17.28 -7.43
N CYS A 200 -5.49 -17.71 -7.90
CA CYS A 200 -5.35 -18.50 -9.11
C CYS A 200 -6.02 -19.88 -8.98
N GLN A 201 -5.79 -20.58 -7.87
CA GLN A 201 -6.39 -21.91 -7.59
C GLN A 201 -7.92 -21.83 -7.51
N HIS A 202 -8.43 -20.86 -6.73
CA HIS A 202 -9.85 -20.74 -6.38
C HIS A 202 -10.67 -19.84 -7.31
N LYS A 203 -10.05 -19.34 -8.41
CA LYS A 203 -10.65 -18.44 -9.41
C LYS A 203 -11.27 -17.18 -8.79
N VAL A 204 -10.50 -16.53 -7.92
CA VAL A 204 -10.88 -15.29 -7.21
C VAL A 204 -10.34 -14.07 -7.97
N MET A 205 -11.11 -12.98 -8.02
CA MET A 205 -10.64 -11.69 -8.55
C MET A 205 -9.97 -10.89 -7.45
N ILE A 206 -8.79 -10.31 -7.74
CA ILE A 206 -8.07 -9.41 -6.84
C ILE A 206 -8.25 -7.97 -7.31
N ILE A 207 -8.57 -7.07 -6.39
CA ILE A 207 -8.44 -5.61 -6.55
C ILE A 207 -7.45 -5.10 -5.48
N PRO A 208 -6.23 -4.68 -5.86
CA PRO A 208 -5.28 -4.09 -4.92
C PRO A 208 -5.79 -2.76 -4.38
N PHE A 209 -5.63 -2.50 -3.08
CA PHE A 209 -6.14 -1.31 -2.41
C PHE A 209 -5.08 -0.67 -1.50
N GLY A 210 -4.63 0.53 -1.89
CA GLY A 210 -3.71 1.35 -1.09
C GLY A 210 -4.46 2.40 -0.26
N GLY A 211 -4.33 3.68 -0.64
CA GLY A 211 -4.97 4.79 0.06
C GLY A 211 -6.50 4.90 -0.12
N GLY A 212 -7.08 4.31 -1.17
CA GLY A 212 -8.47 4.56 -1.57
C GLY A 212 -8.68 5.90 -2.30
N THR A 213 -7.62 6.52 -2.80
CA THR A 213 -7.60 7.89 -3.34
C THR A 213 -7.65 7.94 -4.87
N SER A 214 -8.09 6.86 -5.53
CA SER A 214 -8.26 6.80 -6.99
C SER A 214 -9.28 7.84 -7.47
N VAL A 215 -9.05 8.45 -8.63
CA VAL A 215 -9.99 9.38 -9.28
C VAL A 215 -10.31 8.96 -10.72
N SER A 216 -10.22 7.65 -10.99
CA SER A 216 -10.41 7.05 -12.32
C SER A 216 -11.36 5.85 -12.34
N GLY A 217 -12.07 5.57 -11.24
CA GLY A 217 -12.89 4.35 -11.10
C GLY A 217 -12.08 3.04 -10.99
N ALA A 218 -10.75 3.09 -10.89
CA ALA A 218 -9.89 1.89 -10.86
C ALA A 218 -10.08 0.94 -9.65
N LEU A 219 -10.97 1.27 -8.71
CA LEU A 219 -11.34 0.45 -7.55
C LEU A 219 -12.78 -0.09 -7.64
N GLU A 220 -13.53 0.33 -8.67
CA GLU A 220 -14.90 -0.09 -8.93
C GLU A 220 -14.96 -1.59 -9.23
N CYS A 221 -15.87 -2.29 -8.57
CA CYS A 221 -16.10 -3.71 -8.82
C CYS A 221 -17.07 -3.87 -10.01
N PRO A 222 -16.70 -4.56 -11.11
CA PRO A 222 -17.61 -4.72 -12.25
C PRO A 222 -18.91 -5.45 -11.86
N ALA A 223 -20.07 -4.87 -12.12
CA ALA A 223 -21.37 -5.46 -11.76
C ALA A 223 -21.64 -6.83 -12.43
N SER A 224 -21.01 -7.09 -13.57
CA SER A 224 -21.05 -8.37 -14.26
C SER A 224 -20.19 -9.46 -13.62
N GLU A 225 -19.24 -9.12 -12.73
CA GLU A 225 -18.33 -10.09 -12.11
C GLU A 225 -19.04 -10.98 -11.08
N LYS A 226 -18.97 -12.29 -11.30
CA LYS A 226 -19.64 -13.33 -10.49
C LYS A 226 -18.67 -14.14 -9.63
N ARG A 227 -17.36 -14.04 -9.87
CA ARG A 227 -16.33 -14.58 -8.97
C ARG A 227 -16.37 -13.85 -7.64
N VAL A 228 -15.78 -14.48 -6.62
CA VAL A 228 -15.44 -13.80 -5.36
C VAL A 228 -14.43 -12.69 -5.70
N ILE A 229 -14.69 -11.47 -5.25
CA ILE A 229 -13.78 -10.32 -5.37
C ILE A 229 -13.14 -10.09 -4.01
N ILE A 230 -11.81 -10.06 -3.94
CA ILE A 230 -11.09 -9.68 -2.73
C ILE A 230 -10.39 -8.33 -2.92
N SER A 231 -10.58 -7.43 -1.95
CA SER A 231 -9.78 -6.24 -1.80
C SER A 231 -8.51 -6.59 -1.02
N VAL A 232 -7.35 -6.46 -1.66
CA VAL A 232 -6.05 -6.72 -1.01
C VAL A 232 -5.52 -5.38 -0.50
N ASP A 233 -5.74 -5.11 0.78
CA ASP A 233 -5.42 -3.84 1.44
C ASP A 233 -3.97 -3.86 1.96
N THR A 234 -3.11 -3.07 1.32
CA THR A 234 -1.68 -3.01 1.62
C THR A 234 -1.31 -2.10 2.81
N SER A 235 -2.28 -1.55 3.55
CA SER A 235 -2.05 -0.69 4.75
C SER A 235 -1.48 -1.41 6.00
N ARG A 236 -0.87 -2.58 5.79
CA ARG A 236 -0.09 -3.34 6.78
C ARG A 236 1.26 -3.79 6.22
N MET A 237 1.62 -3.31 5.03
CA MET A 237 2.93 -3.42 4.40
C MET A 237 3.54 -2.01 4.33
N ASP A 238 3.66 -1.38 5.49
CA ASP A 238 3.98 0.04 5.70
C ASP A 238 5.36 0.29 6.34
N MET A 239 6.19 -0.76 6.44
CA MET A 239 7.56 -0.69 6.97
C MET A 239 8.57 -0.25 5.90
N LEU A 240 9.52 0.61 6.30
CA LEU A 240 10.76 0.87 5.56
C LEU A 240 11.70 -0.31 5.78
N LEU A 241 12.18 -0.96 4.71
CA LEU A 241 12.98 -2.19 4.79
C LEU A 241 14.48 -1.91 4.78
N ARG A 242 14.93 -0.91 4.01
CA ARG A 242 16.33 -0.48 4.00
C ARG A 242 16.52 0.95 3.48
N GLU A 243 17.43 1.67 4.12
CA GLU A 243 17.94 2.97 3.66
C GLU A 243 19.36 2.84 3.10
N TYR A 244 19.59 3.31 1.87
CA TYR A 244 20.89 3.35 1.22
C TYR A 244 21.38 4.80 1.09
N PHE A 245 22.01 5.32 2.15
CA PHE A 245 22.46 6.72 2.23
C PHE A 245 23.35 7.21 1.07
N VAL A 246 24.20 6.34 0.51
CA VAL A 246 25.12 6.68 -0.59
C VAL A 246 24.37 6.81 -1.92
N GLU A 247 23.39 5.93 -2.16
CA GLU A 247 22.63 5.85 -3.41
C GLU A 247 21.37 6.75 -3.39
N ARG A 248 21.00 7.27 -2.20
CA ARG A 248 19.75 7.99 -1.93
C ARG A 248 18.51 7.19 -2.33
N MET A 249 18.59 5.87 -2.16
CA MET A 249 17.50 4.93 -2.40
C MET A 249 16.90 4.45 -1.07
N LEU A 250 15.57 4.37 -1.03
CA LEU A 250 14.79 3.75 0.03
C LEU A 250 14.04 2.55 -0.56
N CYS A 251 13.97 1.45 0.19
CA CYS A 251 13.26 0.23 -0.17
C CYS A 251 12.44 -0.29 1.02
#